data_AF-A0A962Q3V2-F1
#
_entry.id   AF-A0A962Q3V2-F1
#
_cell.length_a   1.000
_cell.length_b   1.000
_cell.length_c   1.000
_cell.angle_alpha   90.00
_cell.angle_beta   90.00
_cell.angle_gamma   90.00
#
_symmetry.space_group_name_H-M   'P 1'
#
loop_
_entity.id
_entity.type
_entity.pdbx_description
1 polymer ?
#
loop_
_entity_poly.entity_id
_entity_poly.type
_entity_poly.pdbx_seq_one_letter_code
_entity_poly.pdbx_strand_id
1 'polypeptide(L)'
;MQIVLHIGTDKTGSTSIQNTVFLNRDWLAARSVYVPVTGLGEGNGHSRLFMNFTDEAQRELAREVRLASDRGYQQVLLSWEGLASFRFGRRRIRALRAALGGFPIHVVVYLREQAEIIQSGHLQQVKRNRNTVRIRALEQPRTPLERAKAYIALNNPNRNYYRLLRRWQRCAPGSTFAVRIFDRRLLVGGDVVTDFLGALNVRRDAGFIPARPNYNESLDVEGALLIESLQQRPEYRADMVTLVDLTQSVINLEGQSTKHFLSESAVVSIRRHFRRSNLRLARHFMGCDTSPFKEPDNCWRSESLAAIEARAAQLSRKVDALRQIPTLVAEAAGGDIAAMVDLRQGWCGARPWGVWSSGDESRIRFRIYRHSLLQEIGSLRLLVEGRYYGGNRQTQVQINGVDFGDQALTPGGCELEIPVAALHANEVVEIVLRHHQPISPSVLEGGRDIRALAFGLERVGYVLLRKYQ
;
A
#
# COMPACT_ATOMS: atom_id res chain seq x y z
N MET A 1 -16.13 26.13 20.23
CA MET A 1 -15.29 25.22 19.42
C MET A 1 -15.14 23.86 20.10
N GLN A 2 -15.20 22.76 19.33
CA GLN A 2 -15.02 21.37 19.79
C GLN A 2 -13.77 20.74 19.17
N ILE A 3 -13.07 19.85 19.89
CA ILE A 3 -11.99 19.04 19.32
C ILE A 3 -12.53 17.67 18.93
N VAL A 4 -12.46 17.32 17.65
CA VAL A 4 -12.79 16.00 17.14
C VAL A 4 -11.51 15.16 17.02
N LEU A 5 -11.50 14.01 17.69
CA LEU A 5 -10.41 13.04 17.63
C LEU A 5 -10.87 11.79 16.89
N HIS A 6 -10.43 11.62 15.65
CA HIS A 6 -10.55 10.34 14.96
C HIS A 6 -9.39 9.41 15.37
N ILE A 7 -9.69 8.40 16.18
CA ILE A 7 -8.67 7.57 16.82
C ILE A 7 -8.43 6.21 16.13
N GLY A 8 -9.07 5.94 14.99
CA GLY A 8 -8.98 4.67 14.25
C GLY A 8 -10.22 3.79 14.42
N THR A 9 -10.11 2.46 14.52
CA THR A 9 -8.88 1.65 14.67
C THR A 9 -8.12 1.38 13.36
N ASP A 10 -7.10 0.52 13.38
CA ASP A 10 -6.52 -0.02 12.15
C ASP A 10 -7.56 -0.87 11.40
N LYS A 11 -7.42 -0.97 10.07
CA LYS A 11 -8.26 -1.83 9.21
C LYS A 11 -9.76 -1.47 9.18
N THR A 12 -10.08 -0.21 9.48
CA THR A 12 -11.43 0.36 9.42
C THR A 12 -11.53 1.55 8.47
N GLY A 13 -10.71 1.56 7.40
CA GLY A 13 -10.74 2.63 6.40
C GLY A 13 -10.06 3.94 6.82
N SER A 14 -9.30 3.94 7.92
CA SER A 14 -8.56 5.10 8.44
C SER A 14 -7.68 5.80 7.40
N THR A 15 -6.99 5.06 6.53
CA THR A 15 -6.18 5.65 5.43
C THR A 15 -7.06 6.41 4.43
N SER A 16 -8.25 5.92 4.11
CA SER A 16 -9.19 6.61 3.21
C SER A 16 -9.71 7.90 3.83
N ILE A 17 -10.06 7.86 5.12
CA ILE A 17 -10.43 9.07 5.88
C ILE A 17 -9.26 10.07 5.89
N GLN A 18 -8.06 9.63 6.25
CA GLN A 18 -6.89 10.51 6.39
C GLN A 18 -6.46 11.14 5.06
N ASN A 19 -6.48 10.38 3.96
CA ASN A 19 -6.28 10.93 2.61
C ASN A 19 -7.32 11.98 2.25
N THR A 20 -8.60 11.68 2.52
CA THR A 20 -9.68 12.63 2.25
C THR A 20 -9.46 13.94 3.02
N VAL A 21 -9.15 13.84 4.31
CA VAL A 21 -8.89 15.00 5.18
C VAL A 21 -7.70 15.81 4.67
N PHE A 22 -6.63 15.15 4.23
CA PHE A 22 -5.46 15.82 3.68
C PHE A 22 -5.79 16.61 2.39
N LEU A 23 -6.48 15.96 1.45
CA LEU A 23 -6.86 16.56 0.16
C LEU A 23 -7.89 17.69 0.30
N ASN A 24 -8.74 17.62 1.33
CA ASN A 24 -9.87 18.54 1.51
C ASN A 24 -9.68 19.50 2.69
N ARG A 25 -8.44 19.81 3.11
CA ARG A 25 -8.20 20.68 4.28
C ARG A 25 -8.88 22.05 4.13
N ASP A 26 -8.69 22.72 3.00
CA ASP A 26 -9.24 24.05 2.78
C ASP A 26 -10.77 23.99 2.60
N TRP A 27 -11.27 22.92 1.97
CA TRP A 27 -12.69 22.63 1.85
C TRP A 27 -13.36 22.38 3.22
N LEU A 28 -12.68 21.70 4.14
CA LEU A 28 -13.11 21.50 5.53
C LEU A 28 -13.05 22.82 6.32
N ALA A 29 -12.01 23.62 6.11
CA ALA A 29 -11.86 24.92 6.77
C ALA A 29 -13.02 25.87 6.40
N ALA A 30 -13.43 25.90 5.14
CA ALA A 30 -14.61 26.66 4.68
C ALA A 30 -15.92 26.23 5.37
N ARG A 31 -15.94 25.04 5.97
CA ARG A 31 -17.07 24.47 6.75
C ARG A 31 -16.82 24.53 8.25
N SER A 32 -15.96 25.44 8.69
CA SER A 32 -15.60 25.63 10.10
C SER A 32 -14.96 24.41 10.77
N VAL A 33 -14.33 23.53 10.00
CA VAL A 33 -13.52 22.40 10.50
C VAL A 33 -12.05 22.66 10.21
N TYR A 34 -11.29 23.09 11.21
CA TYR A 34 -9.86 23.30 11.10
C TYR A 34 -9.10 21.98 11.25
N VAL A 35 -8.15 21.71 10.36
CA VAL A 35 -7.26 20.55 10.45
C VAL A 35 -5.84 21.07 10.71
N PRO A 36 -5.25 20.81 11.88
CA PRO A 36 -3.90 21.27 12.19
C PRO A 36 -2.87 20.76 11.17
N VAL A 37 -1.91 21.62 10.81
CA VAL A 37 -0.85 21.25 9.87
C VAL A 37 0.31 20.52 10.55
N THR A 38 0.49 20.73 11.85
CA THR A 38 1.55 20.11 12.66
C THR A 38 1.47 18.59 12.53
N GLY A 39 2.49 18.02 11.90
CA GLY A 39 2.64 16.58 11.73
C GLY A 39 1.55 15.91 10.88
N LEU A 40 0.80 16.68 10.10
CA LEU A 40 -0.15 16.19 9.10
C LEU A 40 0.60 15.63 7.89
N GLY A 41 0.17 14.48 7.38
CA GLY A 41 0.70 13.88 6.16
C GLY A 41 -0.36 13.16 5.34
N GLU A 42 -0.03 12.98 4.07
CA GLU A 42 -0.83 12.20 3.12
C GLU A 42 -0.88 10.72 3.57
N GLY A 43 -2.07 10.15 3.67
CA GLY A 43 -2.30 8.73 3.96
C GLY A 43 -2.06 8.28 5.39
N ASN A 44 -1.60 9.16 6.27
CA ASN A 44 -1.26 8.82 7.65
C ASN A 44 -1.79 9.84 8.69
N GLY A 45 -2.50 10.88 8.24
CA GLY A 45 -3.10 11.88 9.12
C GLY A 45 -2.04 12.56 9.98
N HIS A 46 -2.28 12.67 11.28
CA HIS A 46 -1.38 13.33 12.22
C HIS A 46 -0.35 12.36 12.83
N SER A 47 0.04 11.30 12.10
CA SER A 47 0.94 10.27 12.64
C SER A 47 2.28 10.86 13.05
N ARG A 48 2.83 11.83 12.30
CA ARG A 48 4.14 12.43 12.60
C ARG A 48 4.11 13.19 13.93
N LEU A 49 3.03 13.95 14.16
CA LEU A 49 2.77 14.64 15.43
C LEU A 49 2.70 13.64 16.58
N PHE A 50 1.85 12.62 16.45
CA PHE A 50 1.58 11.75 17.57
C PHE A 50 2.66 10.71 17.81
N MET A 51 3.40 10.23 16.80
CA MET A 51 4.52 9.30 17.01
C MET A 51 5.62 9.95 17.85
N ASN A 52 5.90 11.23 17.63
CA ASN A 52 6.89 12.01 18.35
C ASN A 52 6.25 13.18 19.13
N PHE A 53 5.36 12.86 20.07
CA PHE A 53 4.58 13.85 20.83
C PHE A 53 5.39 14.48 21.98
N THR A 54 6.45 15.21 21.64
CA THR A 54 7.34 15.95 22.55
C THR A 54 6.66 17.18 23.14
N ASP A 55 7.32 17.87 24.08
CA ASP A 55 6.79 19.12 24.64
C ASP A 55 6.74 20.25 23.60
N GLU A 56 7.66 20.25 22.64
CA GLU A 56 7.61 21.16 21.50
C GLU A 56 6.39 20.92 20.62
N ALA A 57 6.18 19.66 20.22
CA ALA A 57 5.02 19.26 19.42
C ALA A 57 3.69 19.56 20.13
N GLN A 58 3.65 19.40 21.47
CA GLN A 58 2.52 19.80 22.30
C GLN A 58 2.27 21.32 22.27
N ARG A 59 3.32 22.13 22.40
CA ARG A 59 3.21 23.61 22.32
C ARG A 59 2.75 24.06 20.94
N GLU A 60 3.26 23.45 19.88
CA GLU A 60 2.87 23.76 18.51
C GLU A 60 1.40 23.43 18.25
N LEU A 61 0.96 22.22 18.61
CA LEU A 61 -0.46 21.85 18.53
C LEU A 61 -1.33 22.82 19.33
N ALA A 62 -0.93 23.17 20.56
CA ALA A 62 -1.70 24.09 21.40
C ALA A 62 -1.81 25.49 20.79
N ARG A 63 -0.77 25.97 20.07
CA ARG A 63 -0.81 27.22 19.32
C ARG A 63 -1.81 27.16 18.17
N GLU A 64 -1.76 26.09 17.36
CA GLU A 64 -2.71 25.91 16.25
C GLU A 64 -4.16 25.81 16.72
N VAL A 65 -4.41 25.08 17.80
CA VAL A 65 -5.75 24.97 18.38
C VAL A 65 -6.27 26.33 18.87
N ARG A 66 -5.43 27.14 19.53
CA ARG A 66 -5.81 28.51 19.94
C ARG A 66 -6.10 29.40 18.73
N LEU A 67 -5.23 29.37 17.71
CA LEU A 67 -5.43 30.12 16.48
C LEU A 67 -6.76 29.75 15.80
N ALA A 68 -7.10 28.46 15.76
CA ALA A 68 -8.37 28.01 15.23
C ALA A 68 -9.56 28.57 16.04
N SER A 69 -9.44 28.60 17.37
CA SER A 69 -10.45 29.21 18.24
C SER A 69 -10.62 30.70 17.96
N ASP A 70 -9.51 31.44 17.88
CA ASP A 70 -9.50 32.89 17.69
C ASP A 70 -10.05 33.29 16.31
N ARG A 71 -9.89 32.42 15.31
CA ARG A 71 -10.46 32.56 13.97
C ARG A 71 -11.93 32.10 13.88
N GLY A 72 -12.53 31.67 14.98
CA GLY A 72 -13.96 31.31 15.03
C GLY A 72 -14.32 29.96 14.41
N TYR A 73 -13.35 29.06 14.21
CA TYR A 73 -13.67 27.70 13.76
C TYR A 73 -14.53 26.96 14.78
N GLN A 74 -15.47 26.16 14.30
CA GLN A 74 -16.39 25.41 15.15
C GLN A 74 -15.78 24.10 15.64
N GLN A 75 -14.93 23.48 14.82
CA GLN A 75 -14.28 22.20 15.12
C GLN A 75 -12.78 22.24 14.78
N VAL A 76 -11.99 21.52 15.56
CA VAL A 76 -10.61 21.11 15.20
C VAL A 76 -10.58 19.60 15.03
N LEU A 77 -10.10 19.10 13.89
CA LEU A 77 -10.00 17.67 13.61
C LEU A 77 -8.56 17.17 13.70
N LEU A 78 -8.32 16.23 14.62
CA LEU A 78 -7.10 15.44 14.68
C LEU A 78 -7.43 13.98 14.35
N SER A 79 -6.61 13.36 13.49
CA SER A 79 -6.88 12.02 12.96
C SER A 79 -5.62 11.19 12.92
N TRP A 80 -5.59 10.08 13.67
CA TRP A 80 -4.56 9.05 13.56
C TRP A 80 -5.01 7.75 14.24
N GLU A 81 -4.98 6.64 13.50
CA GLU A 81 -5.39 5.32 14.03
C GLU A 81 -4.51 4.81 15.19
N GLY A 82 -3.27 5.31 15.29
CA GLY A 82 -2.36 4.96 16.38
C GLY A 82 -2.83 5.44 17.75
N LEU A 83 -3.77 6.39 17.82
CA LEU A 83 -4.40 6.86 19.05
C LEU A 83 -5.23 5.76 19.75
N ALA A 84 -5.71 4.76 18.99
CA ALA A 84 -6.34 3.57 19.55
C ALA A 84 -5.33 2.56 20.14
N SER A 85 -4.04 2.66 19.82
CA SER A 85 -3.04 1.69 20.27
C SER A 85 -2.86 1.69 21.78
N PHE A 86 -2.55 0.54 22.40
CA PHE A 86 -2.07 0.50 23.78
C PHE A 86 -0.76 1.27 24.01
N ARG A 87 0.07 1.41 22.97
CA ARG A 87 1.30 2.22 23.01
C ARG A 87 1.01 3.73 23.16
N PHE A 88 -0.17 4.19 22.75
CA PHE A 88 -0.66 5.52 23.08
C PHE A 88 -1.37 5.48 24.45
N GLY A 89 -0.55 5.28 25.49
CA GLY A 89 -1.00 5.01 26.85
C GLY A 89 -1.54 6.25 27.59
N ARG A 90 -1.92 6.04 28.86
CA ARG A 90 -2.58 7.06 29.71
C ARG A 90 -1.80 8.38 29.79
N ARG A 91 -0.47 8.34 29.94
CA ARG A 91 0.38 9.54 30.03
C ARG A 91 0.25 10.40 28.78
N ARG A 92 0.31 9.79 27.59
CA ARG A 92 0.21 10.51 26.31
C ARG A 92 -1.19 11.05 26.06
N ILE A 93 -2.24 10.32 26.46
CA ILE A 93 -3.62 10.82 26.38
C ILE A 93 -3.80 12.05 27.30
N ARG A 94 -3.24 12.03 28.52
CA ARG A 94 -3.30 13.20 29.42
C ARG A 94 -2.49 14.39 28.90
N ALA A 95 -1.31 14.14 28.34
CA ALA A 95 -0.51 15.18 27.69
C ALA A 95 -1.28 15.81 26.52
N LEU A 96 -1.94 14.98 25.70
CA LEU A 96 -2.80 15.48 24.62
C LEU A 96 -3.97 16.28 25.17
N ARG A 97 -4.68 15.78 26.19
CA ARG A 97 -5.77 16.53 26.86
C ARG A 97 -5.29 17.89 27.36
N ALA A 98 -4.11 17.97 27.96
CA ALA A 98 -3.53 19.22 28.43
C ALA A 98 -3.18 20.17 27.28
N ALA A 99 -2.57 19.68 26.21
CA ALA A 99 -2.26 20.47 25.01
C ALA A 99 -3.52 21.01 24.31
N LEU A 100 -4.62 20.25 24.34
CA LEU A 100 -5.94 20.66 23.85
C LEU A 100 -6.68 21.61 24.81
N GLY A 101 -6.08 21.97 25.95
CA GLY A 101 -6.66 22.93 26.90
C GLY A 101 -8.01 22.48 27.47
N GLY A 102 -8.92 23.44 27.69
CA GLY A 102 -10.26 23.21 28.25
C GLY A 102 -11.31 22.74 27.24
N PHE A 103 -11.01 22.73 25.94
CA PHE A 103 -12.00 22.48 24.90
C PHE A 103 -12.70 21.12 25.04
N PRO A 104 -14.00 21.02 24.72
CA PRO A 104 -14.73 19.74 24.75
C PRO A 104 -14.18 18.80 23.68
N ILE A 105 -13.99 17.54 24.04
CA ILE A 105 -13.45 16.50 23.16
C ILE A 105 -14.59 15.58 22.70
N HIS A 106 -14.66 15.35 21.40
CA HIS A 106 -15.50 14.37 20.76
C HIS A 106 -14.63 13.31 20.09
N VAL A 107 -14.71 12.07 20.58
CA VAL A 107 -13.91 10.95 20.06
C VAL A 107 -14.75 10.21 19.02
N VAL A 108 -14.26 10.17 17.78
CA VAL A 108 -14.84 9.37 16.69
C VAL A 108 -13.98 8.11 16.53
N VAL A 109 -14.62 6.95 16.56
CA VAL A 109 -13.94 5.65 16.41
C VAL A 109 -14.76 4.71 15.55
N TYR A 110 -14.09 4.07 14.60
CA TYR A 110 -14.62 2.97 13.81
C TYR A 110 -14.10 1.65 14.38
N LEU A 111 -15.02 0.73 14.66
CA LEU A 111 -14.73 -0.59 15.19
C LEU A 111 -15.15 -1.66 14.19
N ARG A 112 -14.31 -2.67 14.02
CA ARG A 112 -14.60 -3.84 13.20
C ARG A 112 -14.69 -5.09 14.06
N GLU A 113 -15.49 -6.06 13.63
CA GLU A 113 -15.64 -7.35 14.32
C GLU A 113 -14.25 -7.98 14.58
N GLN A 114 -14.07 -8.54 15.78
CA GLN A 114 -12.73 -8.90 16.27
C GLN A 114 -12.05 -10.00 15.46
N ALA A 115 -12.78 -11.03 15.02
CA ALA A 115 -12.18 -12.07 14.18
C ALA A 115 -11.79 -11.51 12.80
N GLU A 116 -12.58 -10.61 12.21
CA GLU A 116 -12.23 -9.96 10.93
C GLU A 116 -10.97 -9.07 11.04
N ILE A 117 -10.93 -8.18 12.04
CA ILE A 117 -9.79 -7.24 12.19
C ILE A 117 -8.50 -7.98 12.58
N ILE A 118 -8.60 -9.10 13.31
CA ILE A 118 -7.44 -9.93 13.65
C ILE A 118 -6.86 -10.54 12.38
N GLN A 119 -7.69 -11.13 11.52
CA GLN A 119 -7.25 -11.72 10.26
C GLN A 119 -6.65 -10.66 9.32
N SER A 120 -7.37 -9.57 9.06
CA SER A 120 -6.88 -8.47 8.22
C SER A 120 -5.60 -7.81 8.77
N GLY A 121 -5.52 -7.65 10.09
CA GLY A 121 -4.33 -7.14 10.77
C GLY A 121 -3.14 -8.10 10.68
N HIS A 122 -3.38 -9.41 10.66
CA HIS A 122 -2.35 -10.42 10.48
C HIS A 122 -1.78 -10.43 9.06
N LEU A 123 -2.65 -10.43 8.03
CA LEU A 123 -2.24 -10.36 6.63
C LEU A 123 -1.40 -9.09 6.34
N GLN A 124 -1.72 -7.97 7.00
CA GLN A 124 -0.91 -6.76 6.93
C GLN A 124 0.48 -6.90 7.58
N GLN A 125 0.58 -7.67 8.67
CA GLN A 125 1.85 -7.94 9.31
C GLN A 125 2.73 -8.82 8.42
N VAL A 126 2.16 -9.82 7.75
CA VAL A 126 2.88 -10.62 6.74
C VAL A 126 3.40 -9.73 5.60
N LYS A 127 2.53 -8.89 5.00
CA LYS A 127 2.93 -7.94 3.94
C LYS A 127 4.07 -7.00 4.34
N ARG A 128 4.17 -6.67 5.64
CA ARG A 128 5.21 -5.77 6.18
C ARG A 128 6.41 -6.51 6.78
N ASN A 129 6.44 -7.84 6.70
CA ASN A 129 7.42 -8.70 7.38
C ASN A 129 7.55 -8.40 8.90
N ARG A 130 6.39 -8.31 9.58
CA ARG A 130 6.28 -8.00 11.02
C ARG A 130 5.46 -9.04 11.79
N ASN A 131 5.02 -10.12 11.15
CA ASN A 131 4.31 -11.21 11.81
C ASN A 131 5.27 -12.00 12.70
N THR A 132 4.88 -12.24 13.95
CA THR A 132 5.68 -12.98 14.93
C THR A 132 5.36 -14.48 14.98
N VAL A 133 4.30 -14.87 14.28
CA VAL A 133 3.72 -16.21 14.19
C VAL A 133 3.20 -16.37 12.76
N ARG A 134 3.34 -17.57 12.18
CA ARG A 134 2.85 -17.86 10.84
C ARG A 134 1.35 -18.14 10.82
N ILE A 135 0.71 -18.05 9.66
CA ILE A 135 -0.72 -18.36 9.49
C ILE A 135 -1.04 -19.78 9.97
N ARG A 136 -0.27 -20.78 9.54
CA ARG A 136 -0.45 -22.18 9.97
C ARG A 136 -0.31 -22.34 11.49
N ALA A 137 0.65 -21.67 12.10
CA ALA A 137 0.86 -21.74 13.55
C ALA A 137 -0.23 -21.00 14.36
N LEU A 138 -0.88 -20.00 13.78
CA LEU A 138 -2.05 -19.35 14.39
C LEU A 138 -3.26 -20.27 14.43
N GLU A 139 -3.42 -21.06 13.38
CA GLU A 139 -4.62 -21.82 13.10
C GLU A 139 -4.54 -23.24 13.68
N GLN A 140 -3.40 -23.89 13.51
CA GLN A 140 -3.08 -25.23 14.02
C GLN A 140 -1.73 -25.22 14.76
N PRO A 141 -1.65 -24.60 15.96
CA PRO A 141 -0.43 -24.56 16.75
C PRO A 141 -0.03 -25.96 17.23
N ARG A 142 1.19 -26.40 16.90
CA ARG A 142 1.71 -27.74 17.23
C ARG A 142 2.60 -27.73 18.48
N THR A 143 3.34 -26.65 18.69
CA THR A 143 4.28 -26.52 19.83
C THR A 143 3.72 -25.64 20.96
N PRO A 144 4.22 -25.76 22.20
CA PRO A 144 3.83 -24.87 23.31
C PRO A 144 4.04 -23.38 23.00
N LEU A 145 5.14 -23.04 22.31
CA LEU A 145 5.45 -21.66 21.92
C LEU A 145 4.44 -21.14 20.87
N GLU A 146 4.08 -21.95 19.88
CA GLU A 146 3.05 -21.59 18.90
C GLU A 146 1.70 -21.40 19.57
N ARG A 147 1.30 -22.28 20.50
CA ARG A 147 0.05 -22.14 21.27
C ARG A 147 0.01 -20.82 22.04
N ALA A 148 1.10 -20.45 22.72
CA ALA A 148 1.19 -19.19 23.43
C ALA A 148 1.10 -17.97 22.49
N LYS A 149 1.86 -17.99 21.37
CA LYS A 149 1.82 -16.91 20.37
C LYS A 149 0.45 -16.78 19.71
N ALA A 150 -0.18 -17.90 19.34
CA ALA A 150 -1.51 -17.92 18.76
C ALA A 150 -2.54 -17.38 19.75
N TYR A 151 -2.50 -17.80 21.01
CA TYR A 151 -3.37 -17.27 22.05
C TYR A 151 -3.25 -15.75 22.19
N ILE A 152 -2.04 -15.19 22.24
CA ILE A 152 -1.81 -13.75 22.34
C ILE A 152 -2.33 -13.00 21.12
N ALA A 153 -2.12 -13.54 19.92
CA ALA A 153 -2.56 -12.93 18.68
C ALA A 153 -4.08 -12.93 18.52
N LEU A 154 -4.75 -14.06 18.79
CA LEU A 154 -6.20 -14.21 18.66
C LEU A 154 -6.97 -13.53 19.80
N ASN A 155 -6.35 -13.35 20.97
CA ASN A 155 -6.94 -12.64 22.11
C ASN A 155 -6.27 -11.28 22.36
N ASN A 156 -5.82 -10.62 21.28
CA ASN A 156 -5.05 -9.40 21.38
C ASN A 156 -5.77 -8.32 22.21
N PRO A 157 -5.17 -7.83 23.31
CA PRO A 157 -5.82 -6.88 24.21
C PRO A 157 -6.14 -5.52 23.56
N ASN A 158 -5.47 -5.16 22.46
CA ASN A 158 -5.79 -3.97 21.67
C ASN A 158 -7.15 -4.07 20.97
N ARG A 159 -7.74 -5.28 20.87
CA ARG A 159 -9.08 -5.52 20.30
C ARG A 159 -10.19 -5.49 21.36
N ASN A 160 -9.85 -5.24 22.62
CA ASN A 160 -10.82 -4.97 23.67
C ASN A 160 -11.25 -3.49 23.61
N TYR A 161 -12.23 -3.20 22.76
CA TYR A 161 -12.69 -1.85 22.48
C TYR A 161 -13.30 -1.15 23.71
N TYR A 162 -13.96 -1.88 24.61
CA TYR A 162 -14.43 -1.30 25.87
C TYR A 162 -13.27 -0.78 26.72
N ARG A 163 -12.18 -1.56 26.87
CA ARG A 163 -10.98 -1.10 27.58
C ARG A 163 -10.32 0.09 26.89
N LEU A 164 -10.29 0.11 25.57
CA LEU A 164 -9.80 1.24 24.77
C LEU A 164 -10.58 2.53 25.12
N LEU A 165 -11.92 2.53 24.98
CA LEU A 165 -12.71 3.73 25.19
C LEU A 165 -12.78 4.14 26.67
N ARG A 166 -12.80 3.18 27.60
CA ARG A 166 -12.70 3.50 29.03
C ARG A 166 -11.36 4.13 29.40
N ARG A 167 -10.26 3.79 28.71
CA ARG A 167 -8.96 4.46 28.91
C ARG A 167 -9.07 5.93 28.51
N TRP A 168 -9.65 6.21 27.35
CA TRP A 168 -9.90 7.57 26.87
C TRP A 168 -10.81 8.34 27.83
N GLN A 169 -11.98 7.81 28.18
CA GLN A 169 -12.93 8.46 29.09
C GLN A 169 -12.32 8.81 30.45
N ARG A 170 -11.45 7.95 31.00
CA ARG A 170 -10.76 8.21 32.27
C ARG A 170 -9.64 9.25 32.17
N CYS A 171 -8.97 9.35 31.03
CA CYS A 171 -7.84 10.27 30.85
C CYS A 171 -8.27 11.64 30.32
N ALA A 172 -9.45 11.72 29.70
CA ALA A 172 -10.09 12.95 29.25
C ALA A 172 -11.56 12.96 29.72
N PRO A 173 -11.81 13.25 31.01
CA PRO A 173 -13.18 13.37 31.54
C PRO A 173 -14.00 14.41 30.77
N GLY A 174 -15.31 14.17 30.64
CA GLY A 174 -16.21 15.02 29.84
C GLY A 174 -16.16 14.79 28.33
N SER A 175 -15.28 13.90 27.84
CA SER A 175 -15.28 13.52 26.42
C SER A 175 -16.56 12.79 26.04
N THR A 176 -17.06 13.09 24.84
CA THR A 176 -18.16 12.35 24.19
C THR A 176 -17.60 11.37 23.16
N PHE A 177 -18.38 10.36 22.78
CA PHE A 177 -17.92 9.26 21.92
C PHE A 177 -18.93 8.97 20.81
N ALA A 178 -18.51 9.08 19.56
CA ALA A 178 -19.20 8.52 18.41
C ALA A 178 -18.56 7.17 18.04
N VAL A 179 -19.17 6.09 18.54
CA VAL A 179 -18.73 4.72 18.26
C VAL A 179 -19.47 4.19 17.03
N ARG A 180 -18.72 3.92 15.97
CA ARG A 180 -19.25 3.50 14.66
C ARG A 180 -18.76 2.12 14.30
N ILE A 181 -19.57 1.36 13.58
CA ILE A 181 -19.24 -0.01 13.17
C ILE A 181 -18.81 0.01 11.70
N PHE A 182 -17.58 -0.46 11.45
CA PHE A 182 -17.03 -0.58 10.11
C PHE A 182 -17.62 -1.82 9.43
N ASP A 183 -18.83 -1.65 8.92
CA ASP A 183 -19.58 -2.61 8.13
C ASP A 183 -20.31 -1.83 7.04
N ARG A 184 -20.12 -2.18 5.76
CA ARG A 184 -20.76 -1.47 4.64
C ARG A 184 -22.27 -1.37 4.76
N ARG A 185 -22.91 -2.32 5.45
CA ARG A 185 -24.37 -2.32 5.68
C ARG A 185 -24.81 -1.27 6.69
N LEU A 186 -23.89 -0.80 7.54
CA LEU A 186 -24.12 0.15 8.62
C LEU A 186 -23.54 1.54 8.34
N LEU A 187 -22.54 1.63 7.46
CA LEU A 187 -21.94 2.90 7.03
C LEU A 187 -22.93 3.67 6.14
N VAL A 188 -22.98 4.99 6.31
CA VAL A 188 -23.77 5.87 5.43
C VAL A 188 -23.32 5.70 3.98
N GLY A 189 -24.25 5.29 3.11
CA GLY A 189 -23.98 5.01 1.69
C GLY A 189 -22.99 3.86 1.44
N GLY A 190 -22.73 3.01 2.44
CA GLY A 190 -21.72 1.96 2.38
C GLY A 190 -20.27 2.46 2.31
N ASP A 191 -20.05 3.76 2.58
CA ASP A 191 -18.77 4.44 2.40
C ASP A 191 -18.30 5.10 3.69
N VAL A 192 -17.11 4.72 4.15
CA VAL A 192 -16.57 5.19 5.43
C VAL A 192 -16.27 6.69 5.42
N VAL A 193 -15.94 7.25 4.26
CA VAL A 193 -15.64 8.68 4.16
C VAL A 193 -16.93 9.50 4.27
N THR A 194 -17.99 9.09 3.57
CA THR A 194 -19.32 9.70 3.67
C THR A 194 -19.83 9.65 5.10
N ASP A 195 -19.72 8.49 5.72
CA ASP A 195 -20.09 8.25 7.10
C ASP A 195 -19.30 9.13 8.10
N PHE A 196 -17.99 9.28 7.87
CA PHE A 196 -17.12 10.13 8.68
C PHE A 196 -17.43 11.63 8.54
N LEU A 197 -17.68 12.11 7.32
CA LEU A 197 -18.13 13.49 7.10
C LEU A 197 -19.46 13.76 7.80
N GLY A 198 -20.37 12.80 7.79
CA GLY A 198 -21.60 12.85 8.59
C GLY A 198 -21.33 13.00 10.09
N ALA A 199 -20.33 12.29 10.64
CA ALA A 199 -19.91 12.45 12.04
C ALA A 199 -19.31 13.84 12.35
N LEU A 200 -18.82 14.56 11.34
CA LEU A 200 -18.38 15.96 11.46
C LEU A 200 -19.51 16.97 11.23
N ASN A 201 -20.73 16.50 10.91
CA ASN A 201 -21.85 17.32 10.41
C ASN A 201 -21.53 18.07 9.11
N VAL A 202 -20.76 17.44 8.23
CA VAL A 202 -20.36 17.98 6.93
C VAL A 202 -20.94 17.12 5.81
N ARG A 203 -21.43 17.76 4.74
CA ARG A 203 -21.90 17.09 3.52
C ARG A 203 -21.00 17.44 2.34
N ARG A 204 -20.83 16.47 1.44
CA ARG A 204 -20.11 16.66 0.17
C ARG A 204 -20.88 17.64 -0.72
N ASP A 205 -20.15 18.44 -1.47
CA ASP A 205 -20.65 19.31 -2.53
C ASP A 205 -19.66 19.33 -3.71
N ALA A 206 -19.87 20.21 -4.69
CA ALA A 206 -19.03 20.31 -5.89
C ALA A 206 -17.55 20.63 -5.59
N GLY A 207 -17.23 21.24 -4.45
CA GLY A 207 -15.85 21.55 -4.07
C GLY A 207 -15.11 20.40 -3.40
N PHE A 208 -15.79 19.27 -3.14
CA PHE A 208 -15.19 18.11 -2.49
C PHE A 208 -14.31 17.33 -3.47
N ILE A 209 -13.05 17.12 -3.11
CA ILE A 209 -12.09 16.32 -3.86
C ILE A 209 -12.19 14.86 -3.38
N PRO A 210 -12.74 13.93 -4.19
CA PRO A 210 -12.82 12.53 -3.79
C PRO A 210 -11.41 11.95 -3.62
N ALA A 211 -11.18 11.31 -2.46
CA ALA A 211 -9.94 10.57 -2.27
C ALA A 211 -9.87 9.41 -3.27
N ARG A 212 -8.70 9.27 -3.87
CA ARG A 212 -8.41 8.22 -4.86
C ARG A 212 -8.54 6.85 -4.19
N PRO A 213 -9.03 5.82 -4.89
CA PRO A 213 -9.02 4.46 -4.38
C PRO A 213 -7.60 4.09 -3.96
N ASN A 214 -7.41 3.81 -2.67
CA ASN A 214 -6.11 3.36 -2.18
C ASN A 214 -5.82 1.97 -2.76
N TYR A 215 -4.82 1.90 -3.65
CA TYR A 215 -4.34 0.66 -4.29
C TYR A 215 -3.64 -0.31 -3.31
N ASN A 216 -3.56 0.06 -2.02
CA ASN A 216 -3.00 -0.78 -0.98
C ASN A 216 -4.04 -1.83 -0.54
N GLU A 217 -4.45 -2.66 -1.50
CA GLU A 217 -5.32 -3.80 -1.25
C GLU A 217 -4.69 -4.70 -0.19
N SER A 218 -5.56 -5.20 0.69
CA SER A 218 -5.15 -6.18 1.68
C SER A 218 -4.78 -7.45 0.93
N LEU A 219 -3.62 -8.01 1.29
CA LEU A 219 -3.20 -9.32 0.83
C LEU A 219 -4.29 -10.35 1.13
N ASP A 220 -4.54 -11.27 0.19
CA ASP A 220 -5.37 -12.44 0.45
C ASP A 220 -4.57 -13.51 1.22
N VAL A 221 -5.23 -14.60 1.62
CA VAL A 221 -4.58 -15.65 2.42
C VAL A 221 -3.51 -16.38 1.60
N GLU A 222 -3.79 -16.64 0.34
CA GLU A 222 -2.89 -17.35 -0.56
C GLU A 222 -1.58 -16.58 -0.79
N GLY A 223 -1.66 -15.27 -1.00
CA GLY A 223 -0.48 -14.42 -1.08
C GLY A 223 0.28 -14.29 0.22
N ALA A 224 -0.41 -14.28 1.36
CA ALA A 224 0.28 -14.29 2.65
C ALA A 224 1.07 -15.58 2.87
N LEU A 225 0.49 -16.74 2.53
CA LEU A 225 1.18 -18.02 2.61
C LEU A 225 2.35 -18.11 1.63
N LEU A 226 2.18 -17.58 0.41
CA LEU A 226 3.23 -17.50 -0.59
C LEU A 226 4.42 -16.65 -0.11
N ILE A 227 4.15 -15.47 0.47
CA ILE A 227 5.19 -14.62 1.08
C ILE A 227 5.89 -15.37 2.23
N GLU A 228 5.15 -15.97 3.18
CA GLU A 228 5.73 -16.68 4.33
C GLU A 228 6.66 -17.83 3.89
N SER A 229 6.28 -18.52 2.81
CA SER A 229 7.06 -19.60 2.19
C SER A 229 8.33 -19.06 1.53
N LEU A 230 8.19 -18.07 0.64
CA LEU A 230 9.31 -17.50 -0.12
C LEU A 230 10.34 -16.81 0.78
N GLN A 231 9.91 -16.15 1.87
CA GLN A 231 10.82 -15.57 2.86
C GLN A 231 11.78 -16.57 3.52
N GLN A 232 11.47 -17.86 3.49
CA GLN A 232 12.39 -18.87 4.01
C GLN A 232 13.63 -19.04 3.13
N ARG A 233 13.55 -18.60 1.87
CA ARG A 233 14.62 -18.74 0.88
C ARG A 233 15.53 -17.48 0.89
N PRO A 234 16.87 -17.62 0.96
CA PRO A 234 17.79 -16.50 1.08
C PRO A 234 17.61 -15.37 0.05
N GLU A 235 17.29 -15.73 -1.19
CA GLU A 235 17.14 -14.84 -2.34
C GLU A 235 15.95 -13.85 -2.24
N TYR A 236 15.03 -14.07 -1.30
CA TYR A 236 13.87 -13.20 -1.03
C TYR A 236 13.94 -12.50 0.33
N ARG A 237 14.92 -12.81 1.19
CA ARG A 237 14.98 -12.26 2.56
C ARG A 237 15.32 -10.79 2.61
N ALA A 238 16.14 -10.31 1.68
CA ALA A 238 16.68 -8.95 1.69
C ALA A 238 15.72 -7.90 1.08
N ASP A 239 14.86 -8.30 0.15
CA ASP A 239 14.02 -7.38 -0.62
C ASP A 239 12.52 -7.72 -0.49
N MET A 240 11.95 -7.24 0.62
CA MET A 240 10.52 -7.40 0.90
C MET A 240 9.62 -6.61 -0.04
N VAL A 241 10.10 -5.49 -0.61
CA VAL A 241 9.30 -4.65 -1.50
C VAL A 241 9.06 -5.41 -2.80
N THR A 242 10.14 -5.94 -3.38
CA THR A 242 10.06 -6.74 -4.61
C THR A 242 9.32 -8.06 -4.38
N LEU A 243 9.52 -8.74 -3.24
CA LEU A 243 8.76 -9.96 -2.93
C LEU A 243 7.24 -9.72 -2.89
N VAL A 244 6.80 -8.65 -2.21
CA VAL A 244 5.38 -8.29 -2.11
C VAL A 244 4.83 -7.93 -3.49
N ASP A 245 5.57 -7.16 -4.28
CA ASP A 245 5.18 -6.77 -5.64
C ASP A 245 5.03 -7.99 -6.56
N LEU A 246 6.04 -8.86 -6.63
CA LEU A 246 6.02 -10.08 -7.43
C LEU A 246 4.83 -10.97 -7.05
N THR A 247 4.65 -11.23 -5.75
CA THR A 247 3.57 -12.07 -5.24
C THR A 247 2.20 -11.49 -5.60
N GLN A 248 2.02 -10.19 -5.41
CA GLN A 248 0.75 -9.52 -5.71
C GLN A 248 0.44 -9.52 -7.21
N SER A 249 1.46 -9.42 -8.05
CA SER A 249 1.31 -9.41 -9.52
C SER A 249 0.84 -10.78 -10.01
N VAL A 250 1.48 -11.86 -9.53
CA VAL A 250 1.06 -13.24 -9.82
C VAL A 250 -0.36 -13.51 -9.36
N ILE A 251 -0.72 -13.15 -8.13
CA ILE A 251 -2.07 -13.42 -7.58
C ILE A 251 -3.15 -12.68 -8.35
N ASN A 252 -2.91 -11.43 -8.74
CA ASN A 252 -3.90 -10.66 -9.47
C ASN A 252 -4.17 -11.22 -10.87
N LEU A 253 -3.19 -11.88 -11.49
CA LEU A 253 -3.37 -12.56 -12.77
C LEU A 253 -4.13 -13.89 -12.62
N GLU A 254 -3.85 -14.64 -11.55
CA GLU A 254 -4.39 -15.99 -11.34
C GLU A 254 -5.75 -16.00 -10.63
N GLY A 255 -6.10 -14.89 -9.99
CA GLY A 255 -7.33 -14.70 -9.22
C GLY A 255 -7.08 -14.56 -7.73
N GLN A 256 -7.82 -13.66 -7.09
CA GLN A 256 -7.74 -13.47 -5.64
C GLN A 256 -8.44 -14.62 -4.90
N SER A 257 -7.77 -15.10 -3.86
CA SER A 257 -8.23 -16.16 -2.97
C SER A 257 -9.12 -15.61 -1.84
N THR A 258 -9.35 -16.43 -0.81
CA THR A 258 -10.08 -16.01 0.39
C THR A 258 -9.33 -14.95 1.20
N LYS A 259 -10.08 -14.09 1.91
CA LYS A 259 -9.55 -13.11 2.89
C LYS A 259 -9.50 -13.65 4.32
N HIS A 260 -10.00 -14.87 4.54
CA HIS A 260 -10.11 -15.49 5.86
C HIS A 260 -9.32 -16.80 5.91
N PHE A 261 -8.43 -16.92 6.90
CA PHE A 261 -7.61 -18.12 7.13
C PHE A 261 -8.01 -18.89 8.39
N LEU A 262 -8.78 -18.27 9.29
CA LEU A 262 -9.22 -18.91 10.52
C LEU A 262 -10.33 -19.94 10.25
N SER A 263 -10.35 -21.00 11.06
CA SER A 263 -11.46 -21.94 11.10
C SER A 263 -12.67 -21.31 11.78
N GLU A 264 -13.85 -21.87 11.56
CA GLU A 264 -15.06 -21.50 12.28
C GLU A 264 -14.87 -21.61 13.81
N SER A 265 -14.25 -22.70 14.29
CA SER A 265 -13.97 -22.91 15.71
C SER A 265 -13.08 -21.81 16.32
N ALA A 266 -12.07 -21.33 15.57
CA ALA A 266 -11.23 -20.22 16.01
C ALA A 266 -12.00 -18.90 16.06
N VAL A 267 -12.85 -18.63 15.06
CA VAL A 267 -13.73 -17.45 15.04
C VAL A 267 -14.70 -17.46 16.22
N VAL A 268 -15.36 -18.59 16.49
CA VAL A 268 -16.27 -18.75 17.64
C VAL A 268 -15.54 -18.54 18.96
N SER A 269 -14.30 -19.01 19.09
CA SER A 269 -13.47 -18.80 20.28
C SER A 269 -13.15 -17.31 20.50
N ILE A 270 -12.77 -16.59 19.45
CA ILE A 270 -12.51 -15.13 19.49
C ILE A 270 -13.78 -14.39 19.91
N ARG A 271 -14.92 -14.69 19.27
CA ARG A 271 -16.22 -14.07 19.60
C ARG A 271 -16.59 -14.31 21.06
N ARG A 272 -16.42 -15.55 21.55
CA ARG A 272 -16.66 -15.90 22.97
C ARG A 272 -15.76 -15.09 23.91
N HIS A 273 -14.48 -14.94 23.58
CA HIS A 273 -13.53 -14.15 24.37
C HIS A 273 -13.98 -12.69 24.52
N PHE A 274 -14.38 -12.04 23.42
CA PHE A 274 -14.73 -10.62 23.42
C PHE A 274 -16.20 -10.33 23.77
N ARG A 275 -17.09 -11.33 23.83
CA ARG A 275 -18.53 -11.18 24.08
C ARG A 275 -18.85 -10.27 25.27
N ARG A 276 -18.26 -10.54 26.44
CA ARG A 276 -18.51 -9.75 27.65
C ARG A 276 -18.06 -8.29 27.50
N SER A 277 -16.91 -8.03 26.86
CA SER A 277 -16.45 -6.66 26.62
C SER A 277 -17.28 -5.94 25.56
N ASN A 278 -17.78 -6.64 24.54
CA ASN A 278 -18.63 -6.06 23.51
C ASN A 278 -20.00 -5.65 24.05
N LEU A 279 -20.59 -6.44 24.95
CA LEU A 279 -21.83 -6.05 25.64
C LEU A 279 -21.62 -4.83 26.54
N ARG A 280 -20.49 -4.74 27.25
CA ARG A 280 -20.14 -3.55 28.04
C ARG A 280 -19.89 -2.33 27.17
N LEU A 281 -19.27 -2.50 26.00
CA LEU A 281 -19.09 -1.44 25.01
C LEU A 281 -20.45 -0.89 24.56
N ALA A 282 -21.35 -1.76 24.12
CA ALA A 282 -22.67 -1.37 23.62
C ALA A 282 -23.49 -0.62 24.67
N ARG A 283 -23.62 -1.18 25.87
CA ARG A 283 -24.39 -0.55 26.96
C ARG A 283 -23.81 0.80 27.36
N HIS A 284 -22.49 0.88 27.51
CA HIS A 284 -21.84 2.06 28.08
C HIS A 284 -21.62 3.19 27.08
N PHE A 285 -21.35 2.88 25.80
CA PHE A 285 -21.00 3.89 24.80
C PHE A 285 -21.98 4.02 23.64
N MET A 286 -22.92 3.09 23.48
CA MET A 286 -23.86 3.08 22.35
C MET A 286 -25.34 3.06 22.78
N GLY A 287 -25.63 2.88 24.07
CA GLY A 287 -27.00 2.81 24.57
C GLY A 287 -27.78 1.57 24.15
N CYS A 288 -27.08 0.48 23.77
CA CYS A 288 -27.70 -0.76 23.31
C CYS A 288 -27.40 -1.94 24.25
N ASP A 289 -28.35 -2.87 24.38
CA ASP A 289 -28.19 -4.08 25.20
C ASP A 289 -27.66 -5.31 24.45
N THR A 290 -27.51 -5.19 23.13
CA THR A 290 -27.04 -6.26 22.25
C THR A 290 -25.61 -6.02 21.79
N SER A 291 -24.96 -7.06 21.24
CA SER A 291 -23.64 -6.92 20.62
C SER A 291 -23.71 -5.87 19.49
N PRO A 292 -22.74 -4.96 19.39
CA PRO A 292 -22.74 -3.95 18.34
C PRO A 292 -22.27 -4.52 16.98
N PHE A 293 -21.73 -5.73 16.98
CA PHE A 293 -21.30 -6.43 15.77
C PHE A 293 -22.39 -7.43 15.35
N LYS A 294 -22.90 -7.27 14.14
CA LYS A 294 -23.65 -8.34 13.46
C LYS A 294 -22.65 -9.40 13.05
N GLU A 295 -22.81 -10.61 13.56
CA GLU A 295 -21.92 -11.72 13.24
C GLU A 295 -22.02 -12.05 11.75
N PRO A 296 -20.95 -11.90 10.94
CA PRO A 296 -20.99 -12.32 9.56
C PRO A 296 -21.01 -13.85 9.49
N ASP A 297 -21.85 -14.39 8.61
CA ASP A 297 -21.99 -15.83 8.37
C ASP A 297 -20.74 -16.46 7.73
N ASN A 298 -19.77 -15.67 7.27
CA ASN A 298 -18.63 -16.14 6.46
C ASN A 298 -17.27 -15.53 6.90
N CYS A 299 -17.04 -15.34 8.21
CA CYS A 299 -15.77 -14.78 8.75
C CYS A 299 -14.64 -15.83 8.90
N TRP A 300 -14.85 -17.04 8.38
CA TRP A 300 -13.89 -18.13 8.40
C TRP A 300 -13.58 -18.62 6.98
N ARG A 301 -12.53 -19.41 6.84
CA ARG A 301 -12.20 -20.07 5.58
C ARG A 301 -13.27 -21.11 5.22
N SER A 302 -13.63 -21.19 3.94
CA SER A 302 -14.56 -22.19 3.40
C SER A 302 -13.88 -23.50 2.99
N GLU A 303 -12.55 -23.52 2.89
CA GLU A 303 -11.76 -24.66 2.46
C GLU A 303 -10.64 -25.00 3.46
N SER A 304 -9.97 -26.14 3.27
CA SER A 304 -8.85 -26.52 4.13
C SER A 304 -7.63 -25.61 3.92
N LEU A 305 -6.91 -25.29 5.00
CA LEU A 305 -5.69 -24.48 4.90
C LEU A 305 -4.63 -25.16 4.02
N ALA A 306 -4.57 -26.50 4.07
CA ALA A 306 -3.65 -27.30 3.25
C ALA A 306 -3.90 -27.14 1.74
N ALA A 307 -5.17 -27.00 1.31
CA ALA A 307 -5.50 -26.76 -0.09
C ALA A 307 -5.01 -25.38 -0.56
N ILE A 308 -5.18 -24.34 0.26
CA ILE A 308 -4.68 -22.99 -0.03
C ILE A 308 -3.14 -23.00 -0.07
N GLU A 309 -2.48 -23.68 0.87
CA GLU A 309 -1.02 -23.82 0.89
C GLU A 309 -0.49 -24.56 -0.35
N ALA A 310 -1.19 -25.60 -0.81
CA ALA A 310 -0.82 -26.32 -2.03
C ALA A 310 -0.89 -25.43 -3.27
N ARG A 311 -1.94 -24.59 -3.40
CA ARG A 311 -2.03 -23.62 -4.50
C ARG A 311 -0.95 -22.54 -4.40
N ALA A 312 -0.72 -21.98 -3.21
CA ALA A 312 0.38 -21.03 -2.98
C ALA A 312 1.74 -21.63 -3.39
N ALA A 313 1.99 -22.91 -3.08
CA ALA A 313 3.22 -23.60 -3.49
C ALA A 313 3.35 -23.72 -5.02
N GLN A 314 2.25 -23.93 -5.75
CA GLN A 314 2.25 -23.96 -7.21
C GLN A 314 2.60 -22.58 -7.81
N LEU A 315 2.10 -21.50 -7.20
CA LEU A 315 2.37 -20.11 -7.61
C LEU A 315 3.83 -19.68 -7.37
N SER A 316 4.53 -20.31 -6.42
CA SER A 316 5.96 -20.04 -6.16
C SER A 316 6.82 -20.12 -7.42
N ARG A 317 6.56 -21.10 -8.31
CA ARG A 317 7.27 -21.22 -9.59
C ARG A 317 7.02 -20.04 -10.54
N LYS A 318 5.81 -19.47 -10.52
CA LYS A 318 5.47 -18.27 -11.30
C LYS A 318 6.19 -17.04 -10.76
N VAL A 319 6.29 -16.92 -9.43
CA VAL A 319 7.08 -15.87 -8.78
C VAL A 319 8.57 -16.00 -9.12
N ASP A 320 9.13 -17.20 -9.08
CA ASP A 320 10.54 -17.45 -9.45
C ASP A 320 10.82 -17.10 -10.91
N ALA A 321 9.92 -17.43 -11.82
CA ALA A 321 10.02 -17.06 -13.23
C ALA A 321 9.93 -15.53 -13.41
N LEU A 322 9.00 -14.89 -12.72
CA LEU A 322 8.80 -13.44 -12.81
C LEU A 322 9.97 -12.65 -12.22
N ARG A 323 10.62 -13.17 -11.17
CA ARG A 323 11.83 -12.59 -10.56
C ARG A 323 13.01 -12.50 -11.54
N GLN A 324 13.04 -13.32 -12.59
CA GLN A 324 14.08 -13.25 -13.63
C GLN A 324 13.98 -11.97 -14.48
N ILE A 325 12.85 -11.25 -14.41
CA ILE A 325 12.67 -9.96 -15.09
C ILE A 325 12.82 -8.86 -14.03
N PRO A 326 13.90 -8.06 -14.05
CA PRO A 326 14.13 -7.00 -13.08
C PRO A 326 12.99 -5.98 -13.02
N THR A 327 12.65 -5.49 -11.84
CA THR A 327 11.71 -4.37 -11.68
C THR A 327 12.47 -3.06 -11.68
N LEU A 328 12.20 -2.21 -12.67
CA LEU A 328 12.85 -0.92 -12.85
C LEU A 328 12.11 0.17 -12.08
N VAL A 329 12.83 0.95 -11.26
CA VAL A 329 12.23 2.04 -10.46
C VAL A 329 11.94 3.28 -11.31
N ALA A 330 12.85 3.62 -12.22
CA ALA A 330 12.71 4.77 -13.11
C ALA A 330 13.52 4.58 -14.39
N GLU A 331 14.86 4.57 -14.26
CA GLU A 331 15.78 4.39 -15.38
C GLU A 331 17.00 3.56 -14.97
N ALA A 332 17.65 2.99 -15.97
CA ALA A 332 18.96 2.37 -15.90
C ALA A 332 19.85 3.04 -16.94
N ALA A 333 21.07 3.39 -16.55
CA ALA A 333 22.02 4.08 -17.41
C ALA A 333 23.44 3.55 -17.20
N GLY A 334 24.29 3.72 -18.21
CA GLY A 334 25.70 3.35 -18.09
C GLY A 334 25.90 1.84 -17.95
N GLY A 335 26.97 1.47 -17.24
CA GLY A 335 27.34 0.08 -16.98
C GLY A 335 26.34 -0.72 -16.15
N ASP A 336 25.40 -0.07 -15.47
CA ASP A 336 24.42 -0.72 -14.59
C ASP A 336 23.22 -1.31 -15.36
N ILE A 337 23.05 -0.95 -16.64
CA ILE A 337 21.92 -1.41 -17.48
C ILE A 337 21.76 -2.94 -17.41
N ALA A 338 22.85 -3.68 -17.58
CA ALA A 338 22.81 -5.14 -17.61
C ALA A 338 22.39 -5.78 -16.28
N ALA A 339 22.46 -5.04 -15.16
CA ALA A 339 22.00 -5.49 -13.86
C ALA A 339 20.55 -5.06 -13.56
N MET A 340 20.05 -4.02 -14.24
CA MET A 340 18.76 -3.38 -13.93
C MET A 340 17.63 -3.73 -14.90
N VAL A 341 17.95 -4.30 -16.07
CA VAL A 341 16.97 -4.81 -17.04
C VAL A 341 17.38 -6.19 -17.59
N ASP A 342 16.43 -6.96 -18.08
CA ASP A 342 16.69 -8.24 -18.77
C ASP A 342 17.04 -7.97 -20.24
N LEU A 343 18.34 -8.00 -20.54
CA LEU A 343 18.90 -7.92 -21.89
C LEU A 343 18.80 -9.28 -22.59
N ARG A 344 17.58 -9.65 -22.96
CA ARG A 344 17.22 -11.04 -23.29
C ARG A 344 17.94 -11.62 -24.50
N GLN A 345 18.13 -10.83 -25.55
CA GLN A 345 18.69 -11.24 -26.84
C GLN A 345 19.35 -10.04 -27.53
N GLY A 346 20.39 -10.31 -28.32
CA GLY A 346 20.96 -9.31 -29.23
C GLY A 346 21.84 -8.28 -28.56
N TRP A 347 22.38 -8.57 -27.38
CA TRP A 347 23.27 -7.67 -26.64
C TRP A 347 24.64 -8.29 -26.42
N CYS A 348 25.69 -7.49 -26.49
CA CYS A 348 27.05 -7.93 -26.24
C CYS A 348 27.93 -6.81 -25.65
N GLY A 349 29.00 -7.23 -24.99
CA GLY A 349 30.07 -6.33 -24.55
C GLY A 349 29.59 -5.19 -23.66
N ALA A 350 29.17 -5.50 -22.44
CA ALA A 350 28.94 -4.49 -21.41
C ALA A 350 30.18 -3.57 -21.27
N ARG A 351 29.93 -2.28 -21.15
CA ARG A 351 30.91 -1.20 -21.03
C ARG A 351 30.49 -0.28 -19.89
N PRO A 352 31.42 0.53 -19.34
CA PRO A 352 31.07 1.53 -18.34
C PRO A 352 29.97 2.52 -18.77
N TRP A 353 29.83 2.75 -20.08
CA TRP A 353 28.82 3.65 -20.64
C TRP A 353 27.51 2.95 -21.06
N GLY A 354 27.46 1.62 -21.16
CA GLY A 354 26.29 0.94 -21.71
C GLY A 354 26.57 -0.45 -22.29
N VAL A 355 25.75 -0.87 -23.26
CA VAL A 355 25.85 -2.20 -23.89
C VAL A 355 25.62 -2.11 -25.39
N TRP A 356 26.45 -2.81 -26.18
CA TRP A 356 26.28 -2.87 -27.62
C TRP A 356 25.25 -3.91 -28.04
N SER A 357 24.55 -3.65 -29.13
CA SER A 357 23.78 -4.67 -29.83
C SER A 357 24.71 -5.71 -30.48
N SER A 358 24.15 -6.86 -30.82
CA SER A 358 24.80 -7.93 -31.56
C SER A 358 23.81 -8.54 -32.54
N GLY A 359 24.04 -8.33 -33.82
CA GLY A 359 23.11 -8.72 -34.88
C GLY A 359 22.05 -7.66 -35.16
N ASP A 360 20.97 -8.09 -35.79
CA ASP A 360 19.89 -7.25 -36.32
C ASP A 360 18.71 -7.07 -35.36
N GLU A 361 18.57 -7.90 -34.31
CA GLU A 361 17.48 -7.78 -33.35
C GLU A 361 18.00 -7.80 -31.90
N SER A 362 17.60 -6.78 -31.12
CA SER A 362 17.88 -6.67 -29.69
C SER A 362 16.58 -6.59 -28.88
N ARG A 363 16.54 -7.26 -27.72
CA ARG A 363 15.34 -7.30 -26.86
C ARG A 363 15.65 -6.89 -25.43
N ILE A 364 14.83 -5.99 -24.88
CA ILE A 364 14.94 -5.50 -23.50
C ILE A 364 13.64 -5.83 -22.78
N ARG A 365 13.71 -6.37 -21.57
CA ARG A 365 12.54 -6.54 -20.70
C ARG A 365 12.79 -5.97 -19.31
N PHE A 366 11.76 -5.35 -18.74
CA PHE A 366 11.73 -4.99 -17.34
C PHE A 366 10.30 -4.92 -16.84
N ARG A 367 10.12 -4.96 -15.52
CA ARG A 367 8.84 -4.76 -14.87
C ARG A 367 8.72 -3.35 -14.33
N ILE A 368 7.49 -2.86 -14.25
CA ILE A 368 7.14 -1.66 -13.49
C ILE A 368 6.50 -2.12 -12.18
N TYR A 369 6.85 -1.47 -11.07
CA TYR A 369 6.19 -1.72 -9.80
C TYR A 369 4.68 -1.48 -9.91
N ARG A 370 3.88 -2.47 -9.53
CA ARG A 370 2.41 -2.39 -9.65
C ARG A 370 1.83 -1.22 -8.86
N HIS A 371 2.41 -0.93 -7.70
CA HIS A 371 1.96 0.17 -6.86
C HIS A 371 2.22 1.55 -7.49
N SER A 372 3.11 1.65 -8.49
CA SER A 372 3.36 2.87 -9.26
C SER A 372 2.30 3.09 -10.35
N LEU A 373 1.69 2.03 -10.87
CA LEU A 373 0.64 2.06 -11.90
C LEU A 373 -0.75 2.35 -11.33
N LEU A 374 -0.85 3.38 -10.50
CA LEU A 374 -2.11 3.83 -9.91
C LEU A 374 -3.15 4.13 -11.01
N GLN A 375 -4.46 4.08 -10.68
CA GLN A 375 -5.55 4.26 -11.65
C GLN A 375 -5.50 5.54 -12.51
N GLU A 376 -4.71 6.51 -12.08
CA GLU A 376 -4.51 7.78 -12.77
C GLU A 376 -3.43 7.74 -13.83
N ILE A 377 -2.54 6.76 -13.81
CA ILE A 377 -1.55 6.62 -14.87
C ILE A 377 -2.29 6.08 -16.09
N GLY A 378 -2.32 6.88 -17.16
CA GLY A 378 -2.97 6.54 -18.42
C GLY A 378 -2.00 5.84 -19.37
N SER A 379 -0.78 6.35 -19.39
CA SER A 379 0.28 5.91 -20.27
C SER A 379 1.63 5.97 -19.57
N LEU A 380 2.60 5.32 -20.19
CA LEU A 380 4.00 5.42 -19.83
C LEU A 380 4.77 5.89 -21.06
N ARG A 381 5.66 6.84 -20.84
CA ARG A 381 6.63 7.28 -21.84
C ARG A 381 7.94 6.57 -21.61
N LEU A 382 8.37 5.77 -22.56
CA LEU A 382 9.65 5.09 -22.53
C LEU A 382 10.77 6.03 -22.97
N LEU A 383 11.90 5.84 -22.31
CA LEU A 383 13.16 6.48 -22.59
C LEU A 383 14.11 5.39 -23.08
N VAL A 384 14.57 5.47 -24.32
CA VAL A 384 15.55 4.54 -24.89
C VAL A 384 16.56 5.36 -25.67
N GLU A 385 17.76 5.49 -25.13
CA GLU A 385 18.78 6.38 -25.70
C GLU A 385 20.13 5.67 -25.80
N GLY A 386 20.90 6.06 -26.80
CA GLY A 386 22.20 5.48 -27.07
C GLY A 386 22.91 6.10 -28.26
N ARG A 387 23.87 5.34 -28.78
CA ARG A 387 24.72 5.70 -29.92
C ARG A 387 24.61 4.67 -31.04
N TYR A 388 24.76 5.11 -32.28
CA TYR A 388 24.79 4.20 -33.42
C TYR A 388 26.22 3.86 -33.85
N TYR A 389 26.39 2.68 -34.43
CA TYR A 389 27.62 2.23 -35.04
C TYR A 389 27.52 2.20 -36.57
N GLY A 390 28.61 2.56 -37.25
CA GLY A 390 28.69 2.60 -38.71
C GLY A 390 27.69 3.59 -39.34
N GLY A 391 26.99 3.13 -40.38
CA GLY A 391 26.00 3.91 -41.14
C GLY A 391 24.63 4.04 -40.47
N ASN A 392 24.36 3.32 -39.38
CA ASN A 392 23.05 3.32 -38.74
C ASN A 392 22.71 4.69 -38.15
N ARG A 393 21.46 5.12 -38.28
CA ARG A 393 20.92 6.36 -37.70
C ARG A 393 19.57 6.18 -37.01
N GLN A 394 18.88 5.10 -37.34
CA GLN A 394 17.57 4.75 -36.82
C GLN A 394 17.49 3.23 -36.60
N THR A 395 16.53 2.83 -35.78
CA THR A 395 16.19 1.44 -35.46
C THR A 395 14.67 1.33 -35.50
N GLN A 396 14.12 0.25 -36.04
CA GLN A 396 12.70 -0.02 -35.91
C GLN A 396 12.39 -0.42 -34.46
N VAL A 397 11.42 0.24 -33.84
CA VAL A 397 11.07 0.03 -32.43
C VAL A 397 9.69 -0.58 -32.32
N GLN A 398 9.56 -1.68 -31.59
CA GLN A 398 8.29 -2.24 -31.17
C GLN A 398 8.25 -2.36 -29.65
N ILE A 399 7.14 -1.95 -29.03
CA ILE A 399 6.94 -2.01 -27.57
C ILE A 399 5.68 -2.81 -27.29
N ASN A 400 5.82 -3.95 -26.61
CA ASN A 400 4.70 -4.87 -26.31
C ASN A 400 3.79 -5.15 -27.51
N GLY A 401 4.40 -5.36 -28.70
CA GLY A 401 3.69 -5.60 -29.94
C GLY A 401 3.23 -4.35 -30.70
N VAL A 402 3.23 -3.17 -30.09
CA VAL A 402 2.93 -1.88 -30.76
C VAL A 402 4.14 -1.41 -31.55
N ASP A 403 4.02 -1.29 -32.87
CA ASP A 403 5.09 -0.83 -33.76
C ASP A 403 5.14 0.70 -33.79
N PHE A 404 6.33 1.27 -33.53
CA PHE A 404 6.63 2.69 -33.59
C PHE A 404 7.43 3.06 -34.85
N GLY A 405 7.70 2.09 -35.74
CA GLY A 405 8.50 2.30 -36.93
C GLY A 405 9.93 2.70 -36.61
N ASP A 406 10.57 3.39 -37.55
CA ASP A 406 11.96 3.82 -37.43
C ASP A 406 12.11 5.03 -36.52
N GLN A 407 12.90 4.85 -35.46
CA GLN A 407 13.14 5.86 -34.43
C GLN A 407 14.64 6.15 -34.33
N ALA A 408 14.97 7.43 -34.16
CA ALA A 408 16.33 7.86 -33.83
C ALA A 408 16.51 7.80 -32.31
N LEU A 409 17.15 6.75 -31.81
CA LEU A 409 17.33 6.51 -30.37
C LEU A 409 18.51 7.32 -29.79
N THR A 410 18.62 8.59 -30.17
CA THR A 410 19.59 9.55 -29.63
C THR A 410 18.96 10.35 -28.49
N PRO A 411 19.75 10.96 -27.59
CA PRO A 411 19.22 11.78 -26.51
C PRO A 411 18.21 12.83 -26.99
N GLY A 412 16.99 12.80 -26.41
CA GLY A 412 15.89 13.70 -26.80
C GLY A 412 15.24 13.43 -28.16
N GLY A 413 15.56 12.31 -28.82
CA GLY A 413 15.21 12.02 -30.21
C GLY A 413 13.93 11.20 -30.46
N CYS A 414 13.26 10.67 -29.43
CA CYS A 414 12.05 9.86 -29.61
C CYS A 414 11.01 10.05 -28.49
N GLU A 415 9.73 10.03 -28.85
CA GLU A 415 8.60 10.02 -27.92
C GLU A 415 7.87 8.68 -28.04
N LEU A 416 8.22 7.74 -27.17
CA LEU A 416 7.70 6.37 -27.18
C LEU A 416 6.65 6.21 -26.08
N GLU A 417 5.39 6.48 -26.39
CA GLU A 417 4.31 6.43 -25.40
C GLU A 417 3.35 5.25 -25.65
N ILE A 418 3.15 4.40 -24.65
CA ILE A 418 2.14 3.34 -24.68
C ILE A 418 1.14 3.51 -23.53
N PRO A 419 -0.15 3.16 -23.73
CA PRO A 419 -1.10 3.13 -22.63
C PRO A 419 -0.70 2.04 -21.62
N VAL A 420 -0.99 2.24 -20.34
CA VAL A 420 -0.76 1.21 -19.29
C VAL A 420 -1.50 -0.09 -19.61
N ALA A 421 -2.63 0.00 -20.32
CA ALA A 421 -3.40 -1.15 -20.77
C ALA A 421 -2.66 -2.02 -21.82
N ALA A 422 -1.63 -1.50 -22.48
CA ALA A 422 -0.78 -2.24 -23.42
C ALA A 422 0.40 -2.95 -22.72
N LEU A 423 0.50 -2.89 -21.39
CA LEU A 423 1.48 -3.69 -20.66
C LEU A 423 1.17 -5.19 -20.81
N HIS A 424 2.21 -6.00 -20.99
CA HIS A 424 2.08 -7.44 -20.88
C HIS A 424 1.70 -7.83 -19.45
N ALA A 425 1.21 -9.06 -19.26
CA ALA A 425 0.85 -9.60 -17.95
C ALA A 425 1.99 -9.41 -16.93
N ASN A 426 1.63 -9.12 -15.68
CA ASN A 426 2.56 -8.80 -14.59
C ASN A 426 3.40 -7.53 -14.80
N GLU A 427 2.80 -6.51 -15.42
CA GLU A 427 3.39 -5.16 -15.57
C GLU A 427 4.73 -5.17 -16.33
N VAL A 428 4.86 -6.06 -17.31
CA VAL A 428 6.08 -6.22 -18.12
C VAL A 428 6.08 -5.27 -19.32
N VAL A 429 7.21 -4.60 -19.51
CA VAL A 429 7.58 -3.89 -20.74
C VAL A 429 8.59 -4.74 -21.48
N GLU A 430 8.32 -5.02 -22.75
CA GLU A 430 9.22 -5.62 -23.72
C GLU A 430 9.45 -4.64 -24.87
N ILE A 431 10.71 -4.30 -25.11
CA ILE A 431 11.16 -3.44 -26.20
C ILE A 431 11.93 -4.33 -27.18
N VAL A 432 11.48 -4.36 -28.43
CA VAL A 432 12.15 -5.05 -29.54
C VAL A 432 12.72 -3.98 -30.47
N LEU A 433 14.02 -4.08 -30.72
CA LEU A 433 14.80 -3.17 -31.54
C LEU A 433 15.30 -3.93 -32.76
N ARG A 434 14.91 -3.52 -33.97
CA ARG A 434 15.41 -4.10 -35.22
C ARG A 434 16.29 -3.11 -35.97
N HIS A 435 17.53 -3.52 -36.19
CA HIS A 435 18.61 -2.69 -36.71
C HIS A 435 18.84 -2.98 -38.20
N HIS A 436 18.94 -1.92 -39.01
CA HIS A 436 18.98 -2.03 -40.47
C HIS A 436 20.28 -2.59 -41.02
N GLN A 437 21.43 -2.09 -40.53
CA GLN A 437 22.74 -2.43 -41.09
C GLN A 437 23.77 -2.75 -39.99
N PRO A 438 23.60 -3.83 -39.22
CA PRO A 438 24.64 -4.27 -38.29
C PRO A 438 25.94 -4.57 -39.05
N ILE A 439 27.05 -3.98 -38.60
CA ILE A 439 28.35 -4.15 -39.24
C ILE A 439 29.43 -4.34 -38.18
N SER A 440 30.41 -5.19 -38.46
CA SER A 440 31.51 -5.41 -37.53
C SER A 440 32.63 -4.40 -37.71
N PRO A 441 33.32 -4.00 -36.63
CA PRO A 441 34.55 -3.22 -36.74
C PRO A 441 35.63 -3.90 -37.60
N SER A 442 35.67 -5.24 -37.65
CA SER A 442 36.56 -5.96 -38.55
C SER A 442 36.29 -5.69 -40.03
N VAL A 443 35.01 -5.57 -40.42
CA VAL A 443 34.61 -5.31 -41.80
C VAL A 443 34.73 -3.82 -42.13
N LEU A 444 34.32 -2.94 -41.21
CA LEU A 444 34.29 -1.49 -41.46
C LEU A 444 35.67 -0.83 -41.35
N GLU A 445 36.50 -1.26 -40.38
CA GLU A 445 37.74 -0.58 -39.98
C GLU A 445 38.98 -1.48 -40.05
N GLY A 446 38.84 -2.75 -40.46
CA GLY A 446 39.94 -3.71 -40.51
C GLY A 446 40.41 -4.21 -39.13
N GLY A 447 39.58 -4.03 -38.08
CA GLY A 447 39.87 -4.49 -36.72
C GLY A 447 39.74 -6.01 -36.50
N ARG A 448 39.91 -6.44 -35.24
CA ARG A 448 39.71 -7.86 -34.84
C ARG A 448 38.30 -8.19 -34.31
N ASP A 449 37.48 -7.17 -34.07
CA ASP A 449 36.14 -7.36 -33.53
C ASP A 449 35.16 -7.76 -34.64
N ILE A 450 34.73 -9.01 -34.61
CA ILE A 450 33.85 -9.62 -35.61
C ILE A 450 32.36 -9.45 -35.29
N ARG A 451 32.01 -8.84 -34.15
CA ARG A 451 30.61 -8.71 -33.73
C ARG A 451 29.90 -7.69 -34.62
N ALA A 452 28.74 -8.04 -35.16
CA ALA A 452 27.94 -7.13 -35.95
C ALA A 452 27.21 -6.14 -35.02
N LEU A 453 27.69 -4.90 -34.97
CA LEU A 453 27.18 -3.85 -34.08
C LEU A 453 26.28 -2.90 -34.87
N ALA A 454 25.24 -2.38 -34.23
CA ALA A 454 24.38 -1.35 -34.81
C ALA A 454 24.05 -0.23 -33.84
N PHE A 455 23.70 -0.57 -32.60
CA PHE A 455 23.24 0.38 -31.59
C PHE A 455 23.84 0.06 -30.23
N GLY A 456 24.31 1.08 -29.51
CA GLY A 456 24.83 0.99 -28.16
C GLY A 456 23.84 1.65 -27.21
N LEU A 457 23.15 0.85 -26.40
CA LEU A 457 22.20 1.32 -25.40
C LEU A 457 22.95 1.95 -24.22
N GLU A 458 22.64 3.22 -23.95
CA GLU A 458 23.24 4.02 -22.87
C GLU A 458 22.26 4.32 -21.74
N ARG A 459 20.96 4.38 -22.06
CA ARG A 459 19.90 4.64 -21.09
C ARG A 459 18.60 3.96 -21.51
N VAL A 460 17.93 3.34 -20.54
CA VAL A 460 16.57 2.82 -20.68
C VAL A 460 15.75 3.15 -19.45
N GLY A 461 14.52 3.61 -19.61
CA GLY A 461 13.68 4.01 -18.48
C GLY A 461 12.25 4.33 -18.88
N TYR A 462 11.50 4.86 -17.92
CA TYR A 462 10.13 5.31 -18.15
C TYR A 462 9.73 6.48 -17.27
N VAL A 463 8.76 7.25 -17.75
CA VAL A 463 8.02 8.26 -17.00
C VAL A 463 6.54 7.89 -17.02
N LEU A 464 5.90 7.90 -15.85
CA LEU A 464 4.48 7.61 -15.72
C LEU A 464 3.66 8.89 -15.95
N LEU A 465 2.73 8.84 -16.90
CA LEU A 465 1.92 9.98 -17.29
C LEU A 465 0.48 9.83 -16.81
N ARG A 466 -0.08 10.91 -16.28
CA ARG A 466 -1.44 10.92 -15.73
C ARG A 466 -2.47 11.09 -16.85
N LYS A 467 -3.64 10.46 -16.73
CA LYS A 467 -4.78 10.53 -17.67
C LYS A 467 -5.33 11.94 -17.97
N TYR A 468 -4.92 12.95 -17.21
CA TYR A 468 -5.50 14.30 -17.25
C TYR A 468 -4.43 15.41 -17.19
N GLN A 469 -3.23 15.16 -17.73
CA GLN A 469 -2.22 16.21 -17.93
C GLN A 469 -1.94 16.38 -19.40
#